data_AF-A0A069D2A2-F1
#
_entry.id   AF-A0A069D2A2-F1
#
_cell.length_a   1.000
_cell.length_b   1.000
_cell.length_c   1.000
_cell.angle_alpha   90.00
_cell.angle_beta   90.00
_cell.angle_gamma   90.00
#
_symmetry.space_group_name_H-M   'P 1'
#
loop_
_entity.id
_entity.type
_entity.pdbx_description
1 polymer ?
#
loop_
_entity_poly.entity_id
_entity_poly.type
_entity_poly.pdbx_seq_one_letter_code
_entity_poly.pdbx_strand_id
1 'polypeptide(L)'
;MALGNVIIKDVDGNIPYSGVSGQEKVTGLLFDVSLQPELFTAGYGKNNESKLKLNDVLYVTNFKSAIKDFGIIERIETTEDDENNVNFLHGIPAYHIREFFRMSGNVDGNGKLYVMFADCSASWDAIDAMQRVAGGTINQLGIWTEQPLWKLNGAEEKYNLNIVKTLNGKAVAMADQHQPLSIVLSANPSNTGSSTSEGKQIDLNKIPTAICESSRISVIFGQARSSKVLTMQKRNVNNTPVGFIGAMMGAVARANVQESVAWVKMFNLFDDDFQDIELGFGDINLTGGDEFVSLNMYESLSPVLLDDLDEKGYIFPMKYAGRENGIYISKDQTCSIGDYRTIARNRTINKSRRSVRALYCLM
;
A
#
# COMPACT_ATOMS: atom_id res chain seq x y z
N MET A 1 -49.63 29.83 10.61
CA MET A 1 -48.78 28.93 9.81
C MET A 1 -47.70 29.77 9.16
N ALA A 2 -46.46 29.67 9.63
CA ALA A 2 -45.34 30.43 9.09
C ALA A 2 -44.81 29.70 7.84
N LEU A 3 -44.90 30.35 6.68
CA LEU A 3 -44.22 29.92 5.46
C LEU A 3 -42.72 30.06 5.71
N GLY A 4 -41.98 28.94 5.63
CA GLY A 4 -40.53 28.93 5.77
C GLY A 4 -39.89 29.74 4.65
N ASN A 5 -39.15 30.79 5.01
CA ASN A 5 -38.43 31.61 4.05
C ASN A 5 -37.27 30.80 3.46
N VAL A 6 -37.33 30.55 2.14
CA VAL A 6 -36.19 30.08 1.35
C VAL A 6 -35.34 31.31 1.01
N ILE A 7 -34.09 31.34 1.49
CA ILE A 7 -33.11 32.38 1.12
C ILE A 7 -32.20 31.79 0.05
N ILE A 8 -32.24 32.35 -1.16
CA ILE A 8 -31.34 32.01 -2.26
C ILE A 8 -30.26 33.09 -2.32
N LYS A 9 -28.99 32.68 -2.25
CA LYS A 9 -27.82 33.54 -2.48
C LYS A 9 -27.08 33.02 -3.70
N ASP A 10 -27.06 33.83 -4.75
CA ASP A 10 -26.16 33.61 -5.88
C ASP A 10 -24.79 34.21 -5.52
N VAL A 11 -23.78 33.36 -5.43
CA VAL A 11 -22.39 33.77 -5.23
C VAL A 11 -21.59 33.31 -6.44
N ASP A 12 -21.10 34.27 -7.23
CA ASP A 12 -20.25 33.99 -8.37
C ASP A 12 -18.91 33.37 -7.90
N GLY A 13 -18.49 32.29 -8.55
CA GLY A 13 -17.26 31.56 -8.22
C GLY A 13 -17.39 30.28 -7.37
N ASN A 14 -18.59 29.79 -7.08
CA ASN A 14 -18.78 28.54 -6.29
C ASN A 14 -19.29 27.34 -7.11
N ILE A 15 -18.99 27.30 -8.41
CA ILE A 15 -19.05 26.05 -9.17
C ILE A 15 -17.72 25.34 -8.91
N PRO A 16 -17.69 24.18 -8.22
CA PRO A 16 -16.45 23.45 -8.06
C PRO A 16 -15.89 23.13 -9.45
N TYR A 17 -14.74 23.70 -9.77
CA TYR A 17 -13.97 23.29 -10.92
C TYR A 17 -13.53 21.85 -10.67
N SER A 18 -14.29 20.89 -11.18
CA SER A 18 -13.79 19.54 -11.40
C SER A 18 -12.78 19.63 -12.55
N GLY A 19 -11.58 20.13 -12.25
CA GLY A 19 -10.49 20.14 -13.21
C GLY A 19 -10.38 18.76 -13.79
N VAL A 20 -10.51 18.67 -15.13
CA VAL A 20 -10.64 17.44 -15.92
C VAL A 20 -10.03 16.27 -15.17
N SER A 21 -10.86 15.56 -14.39
CA SER A 21 -10.31 14.60 -13.46
C SER A 21 -9.87 13.44 -14.32
N GLY A 22 -8.59 13.40 -14.69
CA GLY A 22 -8.05 12.30 -15.46
C GLY A 22 -8.42 11.02 -14.73
N GLN A 23 -9.21 10.15 -15.37
CA GLN A 23 -9.60 8.85 -14.81
C GLN A 23 -8.37 8.03 -14.40
N GLU A 24 -7.22 8.38 -14.97
CA GLU A 24 -5.86 7.90 -14.69
C GLU A 24 -5.41 7.96 -13.22
N LYS A 25 -6.05 8.77 -12.37
CA LYS A 25 -5.63 8.98 -10.97
C LYS A 25 -6.46 8.21 -9.94
N VAL A 26 -7.44 7.41 -10.38
CA VAL A 26 -8.26 6.58 -9.50
C VAL A 26 -7.40 5.44 -8.93
N THR A 27 -7.31 5.41 -7.60
CA THR A 27 -6.43 4.49 -6.86
C THR A 27 -7.24 3.61 -5.93
N GLY A 28 -6.85 2.34 -5.80
CA GLY A 28 -7.35 1.43 -4.78
C GLY A 28 -6.30 1.17 -3.70
N LEU A 29 -6.74 0.93 -2.47
CA LEU A 29 -5.98 0.29 -1.40
C LEU A 29 -6.79 -0.89 -0.87
N LEU A 30 -6.19 -2.08 -0.91
CA LEU A 30 -6.77 -3.29 -0.35
C LEU A 30 -5.95 -3.71 0.87
N PHE A 31 -6.62 -3.86 2.00
CA PHE A 31 -6.05 -4.43 3.21
C PHE A 31 -6.54 -5.87 3.35
N ASP A 32 -5.62 -6.81 3.25
CA ASP A 32 -5.89 -8.21 3.53
C ASP A 32 -5.88 -8.46 5.04
N VAL A 33 -7.03 -8.87 5.57
CA VAL A 33 -7.26 -9.14 6.99
C VAL A 33 -7.38 -10.64 7.29
N SER A 34 -6.93 -11.50 6.36
CA SER A 34 -6.96 -12.96 6.49
C SER A 34 -6.31 -13.49 7.77
N LEU A 35 -5.23 -12.86 8.24
CA LEU A 35 -4.54 -13.22 9.48
C LEU A 35 -5.08 -12.46 10.71
N GLN A 36 -6.19 -11.73 10.56
CA GLN A 36 -6.84 -10.94 11.60
C GLN A 36 -8.34 -11.29 11.69
N PRO A 37 -8.70 -12.56 11.98
CA PRO A 37 -10.09 -13.05 11.92
C PRO A 37 -11.03 -12.35 12.90
N GLU A 38 -10.48 -11.83 14.01
CA GLU A 38 -11.26 -11.16 15.05
C GLU A 38 -11.46 -9.66 14.79
N LEU A 39 -10.82 -9.08 13.77
CA LEU A 39 -10.79 -7.64 13.54
C LEU A 39 -12.19 -7.01 13.46
N PHE A 40 -13.15 -7.68 12.81
CA PHE A 40 -14.52 -7.20 12.64
C PHE A 40 -15.52 -7.83 13.61
N THR A 41 -15.12 -8.84 14.38
CA THR A 41 -16.00 -9.59 15.28
C THR A 41 -15.79 -9.25 16.76
N ALA A 42 -14.68 -8.58 17.09
CA ALA A 42 -14.33 -8.10 18.42
C ALA A 42 -13.74 -6.67 18.39
N GLY A 43 -13.52 -6.11 19.59
CA GLY A 43 -12.82 -4.84 19.79
C GLY A 43 -13.41 -3.64 19.03
N TYR A 44 -12.52 -2.76 18.55
CA TYR A 44 -12.91 -1.54 17.85
C TYR A 44 -13.70 -1.82 16.57
N GLY A 45 -13.31 -2.84 15.78
CA GLY A 45 -13.99 -3.12 14.52
C GLY A 45 -15.44 -3.54 14.70
N LYS A 46 -15.75 -4.30 15.76
CA LYS A 46 -17.14 -4.58 16.15
C LYS A 46 -17.89 -3.30 16.56
N ASN A 47 -17.25 -2.45 17.36
CA ASN A 47 -17.85 -1.18 17.78
C ASN A 47 -18.12 -0.24 16.59
N ASN A 48 -17.35 -0.37 15.50
CA ASN A 48 -17.45 0.41 14.28
C ASN A 48 -18.30 -0.24 13.17
N GLU A 49 -18.99 -1.36 13.44
CA GLU A 49 -19.74 -2.14 12.42
C GLU A 49 -20.84 -1.31 11.71
N SER A 50 -21.37 -0.28 12.38
CA SER A 50 -22.37 0.63 11.79
C SER A 50 -21.82 1.49 10.64
N LYS A 51 -20.50 1.67 10.57
CA LYS A 51 -19.82 2.51 9.57
C LYS A 51 -19.01 1.70 8.56
N LEU A 52 -18.46 0.56 8.98
CA LEU A 52 -17.55 -0.24 8.18
C LEU A 52 -17.75 -1.73 8.47
N LYS A 53 -18.02 -2.51 7.43
CA LYS A 53 -18.06 -3.97 7.50
C LYS A 53 -16.98 -4.60 6.63
N LEU A 54 -16.70 -5.87 6.92
CA LEU A 54 -15.82 -6.68 6.09
C LEU A 54 -16.37 -6.73 4.66
N ASN A 55 -15.48 -6.57 3.67
CA ASN A 55 -15.77 -6.51 2.24
C ASN A 55 -16.53 -5.28 1.74
N ASP A 56 -16.76 -4.26 2.57
CA ASP A 56 -17.25 -2.97 2.08
C ASP A 56 -16.16 -2.27 1.24
N VAL A 57 -16.58 -1.69 0.11
CA VAL A 57 -15.72 -0.87 -0.73
C VAL A 57 -16.01 0.60 -0.45
N LEU A 58 -15.07 1.27 0.20
CA LEU A 58 -15.17 2.64 0.66
C LEU A 58 -14.65 3.60 -0.40
N TYR A 59 -15.40 4.66 -0.67
CA TYR A 59 -14.92 5.76 -1.52
C TYR A 59 -14.47 6.93 -0.64
N VAL A 60 -13.16 7.06 -0.46
CA VAL A 60 -12.51 8.04 0.42
C VAL A 60 -12.01 9.21 -0.43
N THR A 61 -12.50 10.42 -0.12
CA THR A 61 -12.14 11.64 -0.87
C THR A 61 -11.04 12.44 -0.18
N ASN A 62 -10.95 12.36 1.15
CA ASN A 62 -9.90 12.98 1.95
C ASN A 62 -9.70 12.21 3.28
N PHE A 63 -8.66 12.55 4.03
CA PHE A 63 -8.39 11.85 5.30
C PHE A 63 -9.47 12.08 6.37
N LYS A 64 -10.10 13.27 6.40
CA LYS A 64 -11.16 13.59 7.36
C LYS A 64 -12.41 12.74 7.14
N SER A 65 -12.76 12.44 5.88
CA SER A 65 -13.88 11.53 5.55
C SER A 65 -13.56 10.09 5.98
N ALA A 66 -12.30 9.64 5.86
CA ALA A 66 -11.88 8.32 6.33
C ALA A 66 -12.18 8.13 7.83
N ILE A 67 -11.90 9.15 8.64
CA ILE A 67 -12.15 9.14 10.09
C ILE A 67 -13.65 9.26 10.40
N LYS A 68 -14.33 10.28 9.84
CA LYS A 68 -15.70 10.60 10.23
C LYS A 68 -16.72 9.57 9.74
N ASP A 69 -16.63 9.22 8.46
CA ASP A 69 -17.66 8.47 7.76
C ASP A 69 -17.45 6.96 7.93
N PHE A 70 -16.19 6.52 7.94
CA PHE A 70 -15.83 5.10 8.00
C PHE A 70 -15.17 4.67 9.31
N GLY A 71 -14.87 5.60 10.23
CA GLY A 71 -14.30 5.27 11.54
C GLY A 71 -12.85 4.79 11.50
N ILE A 72 -12.11 5.06 10.43
CA ILE A 72 -10.70 4.68 10.28
C ILE A 72 -9.84 5.73 11.01
N ILE A 73 -9.70 5.55 12.32
CA ILE A 73 -9.00 6.49 13.20
C ILE A 73 -7.48 6.28 13.20
N GLU A 74 -6.74 7.37 13.44
CA GLU A 74 -5.32 7.25 13.75
C GLU A 74 -5.10 6.46 15.04
N ARG A 75 -3.93 5.82 15.15
CA ARG A 75 -3.55 5.11 16.36
C ARG A 75 -3.55 6.06 17.56
N ILE A 76 -4.28 5.67 18.61
CA ILE A 76 -4.29 6.30 19.93
C ILE A 76 -3.36 5.49 20.83
N GLU A 77 -2.55 6.18 21.64
CA GLU A 77 -1.68 5.52 22.61
C GLU A 77 -2.53 4.90 23.72
N THR A 78 -2.30 3.61 23.98
CA THR A 78 -3.07 2.81 24.93
C THR A 78 -2.21 1.65 25.46
N THR A 79 -2.71 0.97 26.49
CA THR A 79 -2.12 -0.26 27.05
C THR A 79 -2.28 -1.43 26.07
N GLU A 80 -1.51 -2.51 26.27
CA GLU A 80 -1.53 -3.66 25.37
C GLU A 80 -2.90 -4.34 25.33
N ASP A 81 -3.55 -4.46 26.49
CA ASP A 81 -4.86 -5.08 26.65
C ASP A 81 -5.98 -4.32 25.93
N ASP A 82 -5.82 -3.00 25.79
CA ASP A 82 -6.83 -2.13 25.17
C ASP A 82 -6.53 -1.82 23.70
N GLU A 83 -5.38 -2.24 23.15
CA GLU A 83 -4.97 -1.91 21.78
C GLU A 83 -6.03 -2.30 20.75
N ASN A 84 -6.58 -3.51 20.83
CA ASN A 84 -7.59 -3.99 19.89
C ASN A 84 -8.99 -3.39 20.14
N ASN A 85 -9.23 -2.86 21.35
CA ASN A 85 -10.49 -2.20 21.72
C ASN A 85 -10.54 -0.75 21.25
N VAL A 86 -9.38 -0.08 21.21
CA VAL A 86 -9.25 1.33 20.88
C VAL A 86 -8.82 1.54 19.43
N ASN A 87 -7.91 0.73 18.89
CA ASN A 87 -7.30 0.96 17.58
C ASN A 87 -7.78 -0.05 16.53
N PHE A 88 -8.20 0.46 15.36
CA PHE A 88 -8.55 -0.38 14.22
C PHE A 88 -7.29 -0.85 13.47
N LEU A 89 -7.01 -2.15 13.48
CA LEU A 89 -5.81 -2.76 12.88
C LEU A 89 -4.53 -1.99 13.27
N HIS A 90 -4.39 -1.69 14.56
CA HIS A 90 -3.28 -0.93 15.16
C HIS A 90 -3.04 0.47 14.54
N GLY A 91 -4.02 1.02 13.78
CA GLY A 91 -3.91 2.30 13.09
C GLY A 91 -3.11 2.25 11.77
N ILE A 92 -2.76 1.06 11.27
CA ILE A 92 -2.08 0.86 9.99
C ILE A 92 -2.89 1.44 8.81
N PRO A 93 -4.22 1.22 8.71
CA PRO A 93 -4.99 1.76 7.59
C PRO A 93 -5.03 3.28 7.58
N ALA A 94 -5.21 3.90 8.75
CA ALA A 94 -5.20 5.36 8.87
C ALA A 94 -3.86 5.96 8.47
N TYR A 95 -2.75 5.34 8.87
CA TYR A 95 -1.40 5.75 8.46
C TYR A 95 -1.26 5.75 6.94
N HIS A 96 -1.60 4.65 6.25
CA HIS A 96 -1.46 4.61 4.79
C HIS A 96 -2.41 5.55 4.03
N ILE A 97 -3.64 5.72 4.51
CA ILE A 97 -4.58 6.66 3.89
C ILE A 97 -4.08 8.10 4.06
N ARG A 98 -3.56 8.46 5.24
CA ARG A 98 -2.95 9.76 5.51
C ARG A 98 -1.76 10.01 4.58
N GLU A 99 -0.83 9.06 4.50
CA GLU A 99 0.34 9.16 3.63
C GLU A 99 -0.03 9.24 2.14
N PHE A 100 -1.10 8.56 1.71
CA PHE A 100 -1.62 8.68 0.35
C PHE A 100 -2.08 10.11 0.03
N PHE A 101 -2.88 10.73 0.89
CA PHE A 101 -3.37 12.10 0.66
C PHE A 101 -2.25 13.14 0.75
N ARG A 102 -1.28 12.94 1.67
CA ARG A 102 -0.06 13.75 1.76
C ARG A 102 0.75 13.71 0.46
N MET A 103 1.14 12.52 0.03
CA MET A 103 1.99 12.35 -1.15
C MET A 103 1.30 12.67 -2.46
N SER A 104 -0.02 12.46 -2.55
CA SER A 104 -0.79 12.82 -3.73
C SER A 104 -0.92 14.34 -3.94
N GLY A 105 -0.63 15.14 -2.90
CA GLY A 105 -0.81 16.60 -2.90
C GLY A 105 -2.27 17.04 -2.72
N ASN A 106 -3.17 16.13 -2.32
CA ASN A 106 -4.60 16.38 -2.15
C ASN A 106 -5.05 16.25 -0.69
N VAL A 107 -4.32 16.85 0.25
CA VAL A 107 -4.61 16.75 1.69
C VAL A 107 -6.02 17.25 2.04
N ASP A 108 -6.45 18.35 1.43
CA ASP A 108 -7.81 18.90 1.53
C ASP A 108 -8.56 18.91 0.18
N GLY A 109 -8.04 18.17 -0.81
CA GLY A 109 -8.63 18.06 -2.14
C GLY A 109 -9.48 16.79 -2.31
N ASN A 110 -10.25 16.73 -3.39
CA ASN A 110 -11.03 15.53 -3.73
C ASN A 110 -10.14 14.46 -4.39
N GLY A 111 -9.47 13.64 -3.59
CA GLY A 111 -8.83 12.43 -4.08
C GLY A 111 -9.85 11.36 -4.49
N LYS A 112 -9.42 10.40 -5.31
CA LYS A 112 -10.25 9.26 -5.71
C LYS A 112 -9.61 7.98 -5.21
N LEU A 113 -9.80 7.70 -3.92
CA LEU A 113 -9.27 6.52 -3.26
C LEU A 113 -10.40 5.54 -2.94
N TYR A 114 -10.30 4.33 -3.45
CA TYR A 114 -11.15 3.21 -3.04
C TYR A 114 -10.41 2.39 -2.00
N VAL A 115 -11.03 2.10 -0.86
CA VAL A 115 -10.42 1.29 0.21
C VAL A 115 -11.31 0.08 0.47
N MET A 116 -10.72 -1.10 0.65
CA MET A 116 -11.45 -2.31 1.02
C MET A 116 -10.65 -3.10 2.06
N PHE A 117 -11.36 -3.72 2.99
CA PHE A 117 -10.82 -4.71 3.92
C PHE A 117 -11.44 -6.06 3.58
N ALA A 118 -10.62 -7.06 3.26
CA ALA A 118 -11.11 -8.35 2.80
C ALA A 118 -10.26 -9.49 3.33
N ASP A 119 -10.87 -10.65 3.53
CA ASP A 119 -10.16 -11.89 3.77
C ASP A 119 -9.65 -12.45 2.43
N CYS A 120 -8.34 -12.38 2.20
CA CYS A 120 -7.71 -12.90 0.98
C CYS A 120 -6.96 -14.23 1.21
N SER A 121 -7.36 -15.01 2.23
CA SER A 121 -6.73 -16.31 2.55
C SER A 121 -6.92 -17.35 1.43
N ALA A 122 -8.13 -17.45 0.90
CA ALA A 122 -8.50 -18.45 -0.11
C ALA A 122 -8.41 -17.91 -1.55
N SER A 123 -8.74 -16.63 -1.76
CA SER A 123 -8.77 -16.02 -3.10
C SER A 123 -8.55 -14.50 -3.02
N TRP A 124 -8.21 -13.91 -4.16
CA TRP A 124 -8.07 -12.46 -4.32
C TRP A 124 -9.30 -11.84 -5.02
N ASP A 125 -10.48 -12.43 -4.83
CA ASP A 125 -11.74 -11.97 -5.46
C ASP A 125 -12.18 -10.57 -4.97
N ALA A 126 -11.59 -10.11 -3.87
CA ALA A 126 -11.70 -8.72 -3.41
C ALA A 126 -11.30 -7.71 -4.51
N ILE A 127 -10.29 -8.04 -5.33
CA ILE A 127 -9.86 -7.18 -6.45
C ILE A 127 -11.00 -7.03 -7.47
N ASP A 128 -11.70 -8.13 -7.77
CA ASP A 128 -12.82 -8.16 -8.71
C ASP A 128 -14.00 -7.35 -8.15
N ALA A 129 -14.26 -7.45 -6.85
CA ALA A 129 -15.30 -6.68 -6.16
C ALA A 129 -15.01 -5.17 -6.18
N MET A 130 -13.77 -4.75 -5.86
CA MET A 130 -13.36 -3.34 -5.93
C MET A 130 -13.49 -2.79 -7.35
N GLN A 131 -13.04 -3.54 -8.36
CA GLN A 131 -13.16 -3.12 -9.75
C GLN A 131 -14.63 -3.00 -10.18
N ARG A 132 -15.49 -3.95 -9.78
CA ARG A 132 -16.93 -3.90 -10.09
C ARG A 132 -17.60 -2.66 -9.50
N VAL A 133 -17.36 -2.36 -8.23
CA VAL A 133 -17.93 -1.19 -7.55
C VAL A 133 -17.43 0.11 -8.18
N ALA A 134 -16.15 0.18 -8.52
CA ALA A 134 -15.57 1.35 -9.18
C ALA A 134 -15.87 1.45 -10.68
N GLY A 135 -16.65 0.51 -11.25
CA GLY A 135 -16.96 0.47 -12.68
C GLY A 135 -15.73 0.25 -13.58
N GLY A 136 -14.70 -0.43 -13.07
CA GLY A 136 -13.45 -0.70 -13.78
C GLY A 136 -12.51 0.51 -13.90
N THR A 137 -12.75 1.57 -13.10
CA THR A 137 -11.98 2.82 -13.20
C THR A 137 -10.68 2.80 -12.38
N ILE A 138 -10.47 1.82 -11.49
CA ILE A 138 -9.24 1.71 -10.70
C ILE A 138 -8.10 1.28 -11.61
N ASN A 139 -7.10 2.15 -11.76
CA ASN A 139 -5.95 1.92 -12.63
C ASN A 139 -4.74 1.38 -11.87
N GLN A 140 -4.71 1.62 -10.56
CA GLN A 140 -3.60 1.27 -9.70
C GLN A 140 -4.13 0.84 -8.33
N LEU A 141 -3.65 -0.29 -7.82
CA LEU A 141 -4.08 -0.87 -6.57
C LEU A 141 -2.86 -1.15 -5.69
N GLY A 142 -2.84 -0.57 -4.49
CA GLY A 142 -1.91 -0.98 -3.45
C GLY A 142 -2.54 -2.11 -2.64
N ILE A 143 -1.78 -3.16 -2.37
CA ILE A 143 -2.21 -4.27 -1.50
C ILE A 143 -1.28 -4.31 -0.30
N TRP A 144 -1.86 -4.23 0.89
CA TRP A 144 -1.17 -4.51 2.15
C TRP A 144 -1.67 -5.85 2.68
N THR A 145 -0.75 -6.78 2.95
CA THR A 145 -1.10 -8.11 3.47
C THR A 145 -0.10 -8.58 4.50
N GLU A 146 -0.62 -9.23 5.55
CA GLU A 146 0.19 -9.90 6.56
C GLU A 146 0.71 -11.27 6.11
N GLN A 147 0.23 -11.78 4.97
CA GLN A 147 0.74 -13.01 4.39
C GLN A 147 2.22 -12.86 4.04
N PRO A 148 3.03 -13.91 4.26
CA PRO A 148 4.47 -13.87 4.03
C PRO A 148 4.78 -13.62 2.55
N LEU A 149 5.68 -12.68 2.29
CA LEU A 149 6.25 -12.42 0.96
C LEU A 149 7.16 -13.57 0.51
N TRP A 150 7.94 -14.10 1.46
CA TRP A 150 8.88 -15.18 1.24
C TRP A 150 8.47 -16.42 2.03
N LYS A 151 8.54 -17.61 1.42
CA LYS A 151 8.28 -18.88 2.10
C LYS A 151 9.53 -19.73 2.18
N LEU A 152 9.72 -20.43 3.29
CA LEU A 152 10.82 -21.38 3.43
C LEU A 152 10.72 -22.45 2.33
N ASN A 153 11.86 -22.79 1.73
CA ASN A 153 11.96 -23.77 0.66
C ASN A 153 13.03 -24.83 0.99
N GLY A 154 12.99 -25.37 2.20
CA GLY A 154 14.09 -26.17 2.76
C GLY A 154 15.18 -25.30 3.39
N ALA A 155 16.08 -25.94 4.15
CA ALA A 155 17.02 -25.24 5.03
C ALA A 155 18.14 -24.50 4.27
N GLU A 156 18.62 -25.03 3.15
CA GLU A 156 19.76 -24.48 2.40
C GLU A 156 19.36 -23.72 1.12
N GLU A 157 18.09 -23.78 0.71
CA GLU A 157 17.66 -23.13 -0.53
C GLU A 157 17.28 -21.66 -0.32
N LYS A 158 17.20 -20.93 -1.43
CA LYS A 158 16.59 -19.60 -1.47
C LYS A 158 15.10 -19.71 -1.13
N TYR A 159 14.56 -18.69 -0.50
CA TYR A 159 13.12 -18.64 -0.22
C TYR A 159 12.30 -18.63 -1.50
N ASN A 160 11.07 -19.12 -1.42
CA ASN A 160 10.08 -19.03 -2.48
C ASN A 160 9.35 -17.69 -2.44
N LEU A 161 9.20 -17.04 -3.60
CA LEU A 161 8.37 -15.84 -3.73
C LEU A 161 6.89 -16.23 -3.71
N ASN A 162 6.16 -15.75 -2.72
CA ASN A 162 4.75 -16.05 -2.51
C ASN A 162 3.86 -14.93 -3.08
N ILE A 163 2.60 -15.23 -3.38
CA ILE A 163 1.52 -14.27 -3.75
C ILE A 163 1.67 -13.59 -5.12
N VAL A 164 2.88 -13.21 -5.54
CA VAL A 164 3.15 -12.37 -6.73
C VAL A 164 2.54 -12.93 -8.00
N LYS A 165 2.76 -14.22 -8.29
CA LYS A 165 2.21 -14.86 -9.50
C LYS A 165 0.68 -14.94 -9.47
N THR A 166 0.09 -15.21 -8.31
CA THR A 166 -1.37 -15.29 -8.13
C THR A 166 -2.02 -13.93 -8.40
N LEU A 167 -1.47 -12.86 -7.82
CA LEU A 167 -1.94 -11.49 -8.07
C LEU A 167 -1.76 -11.09 -9.53
N ASN A 168 -0.63 -11.46 -10.15
CA ASN A 168 -0.40 -11.17 -11.56
C ASN A 168 -1.46 -11.84 -12.45
N GLY A 169 -1.81 -13.10 -12.17
CA GLY A 169 -2.89 -13.80 -12.86
C GLY A 169 -4.22 -13.04 -12.80
N LYS A 170 -4.59 -12.53 -11.62
CA LYS A 170 -5.78 -11.68 -11.45
C LYS A 170 -5.67 -10.36 -12.23
N ALA A 171 -4.55 -9.67 -12.16
CA ALA A 171 -4.34 -8.41 -12.88
C ALA A 171 -4.37 -8.59 -14.41
N VAL A 172 -3.88 -9.73 -14.93
CA VAL A 172 -3.98 -10.09 -16.35
C VAL A 172 -5.43 -10.36 -16.74
N ALA A 173 -6.16 -11.16 -15.95
CA ALA A 173 -7.57 -11.43 -16.21
C ALA A 173 -8.43 -10.15 -16.23
N MET A 174 -8.14 -9.19 -15.36
CA MET A 174 -8.79 -7.86 -15.38
C MET A 174 -8.44 -7.06 -16.64
N ALA A 175 -7.18 -7.13 -17.08
CA ALA A 175 -6.77 -6.46 -18.31
C ALA A 175 -7.45 -7.04 -19.57
N ASP A 176 -7.70 -8.35 -19.60
CA ASP A 176 -8.43 -9.02 -20.68
C ASP A 176 -9.91 -8.60 -20.72
N GLN A 177 -10.49 -8.27 -19.55
CA GLN A 177 -11.81 -7.65 -19.42
C GLN A 177 -11.79 -6.13 -19.67
N HIS A 178 -10.70 -5.61 -20.22
CA HIS A 178 -10.48 -4.19 -20.51
C HIS A 178 -10.47 -3.27 -19.28
N GLN A 179 -10.15 -3.82 -18.11
CA GLN A 179 -9.96 -3.10 -16.86
C GLN A 179 -8.49 -3.25 -16.41
N PRO A 180 -7.51 -2.75 -17.17
CA PRO A 180 -6.11 -3.01 -16.89
C PRO A 180 -5.68 -2.35 -15.58
N LEU A 181 -5.16 -3.19 -14.68
CA LEU A 181 -4.72 -2.80 -13.35
C LEU A 181 -3.20 -2.98 -13.21
N SER A 182 -2.57 -2.04 -12.51
CA SER A 182 -1.20 -2.15 -12.00
C SER A 182 -1.25 -2.31 -10.48
N ILE A 183 -0.63 -3.36 -9.95
CA ILE A 183 -0.68 -3.67 -8.51
C ILE A 183 0.69 -3.42 -7.88
N VAL A 184 0.69 -2.75 -6.73
CA VAL A 184 1.86 -2.60 -5.88
C VAL A 184 1.61 -3.41 -4.60
N LEU A 185 2.45 -4.41 -4.35
CA LEU A 185 2.33 -5.36 -3.25
C LEU A 185 3.26 -4.99 -2.10
N SER A 186 2.69 -4.78 -0.92
CA SER A 186 3.37 -4.71 0.37
C SER A 186 2.94 -5.92 1.20
N ALA A 187 3.59 -7.06 0.98
CA ALA A 187 3.40 -8.28 1.76
C ALA A 187 4.37 -8.31 2.94
N ASN A 188 4.23 -9.27 3.85
CA ASN A 188 5.06 -9.36 5.05
C ASN A 188 6.47 -9.92 4.74
N PRO A 189 7.56 -9.12 4.82
CA PRO A 189 8.91 -9.62 4.64
C PRO A 189 9.55 -10.11 5.94
N SER A 190 8.90 -10.02 7.11
CA SER A 190 9.53 -10.29 8.41
C SER A 190 9.51 -11.76 8.84
N ASN A 191 8.78 -12.62 8.14
CA ASN A 191 8.77 -14.05 8.40
C ASN A 191 8.68 -14.88 7.12
N THR A 192 9.01 -16.16 7.24
CA THR A 192 9.01 -17.15 6.14
C THR A 192 7.71 -17.97 6.06
N GLY A 193 6.64 -17.50 6.69
CA GLY A 193 5.37 -18.24 6.84
C GLY A 193 5.36 -19.26 7.98
N SER A 194 6.42 -19.31 8.79
CA SER A 194 6.47 -20.06 10.05
C SER A 194 6.52 -19.11 11.23
N SER A 195 5.82 -19.44 12.32
CA SER A 195 5.83 -18.72 13.59
C SER A 195 6.97 -19.12 14.53
N THR A 196 7.85 -20.04 14.12
CA THR A 196 9.04 -20.45 14.88
C THR A 196 10.08 -19.34 14.95
N SER A 197 10.99 -19.39 15.93
CA SER A 197 12.07 -18.40 16.05
C SER A 197 12.96 -18.31 14.81
N GLU A 198 13.24 -19.45 14.17
CA GLU A 198 13.94 -19.51 12.88
C GLU A 198 13.11 -18.91 11.74
N GLY A 199 11.79 -19.12 11.75
CA GLY A 199 10.86 -18.60 10.75
C GLY A 199 10.75 -17.07 10.77
N LYS A 200 11.05 -16.48 11.93
CA LYS A 200 11.12 -15.05 12.24
C LYS A 200 12.50 -14.41 11.99
N GLN A 201 13.45 -15.19 11.50
CA GLN A 201 14.78 -14.74 11.14
C GLN A 201 14.96 -14.83 9.61
N ILE A 202 15.14 -13.67 8.98
CA ILE A 202 15.29 -13.55 7.53
C ILE A 202 16.76 -13.44 7.19
N ASP A 203 17.24 -14.40 6.41
CA ASP A 203 18.57 -14.36 5.82
C ASP A 203 18.52 -13.60 4.49
N LEU A 204 19.20 -12.46 4.44
CA LEU A 204 19.32 -11.60 3.27
C LEU A 204 19.88 -12.35 2.04
N ASN A 205 20.77 -13.32 2.23
CA ASN A 205 21.36 -14.09 1.15
C ASN A 205 20.37 -15.07 0.50
N LYS A 206 19.34 -15.47 1.24
CA LYS A 206 18.30 -16.40 0.77
C LYS A 206 17.13 -15.69 0.08
N ILE A 207 17.11 -14.36 0.06
CA ILE A 207 16.08 -13.58 -0.64
C ILE A 207 16.15 -13.87 -2.15
N PRO A 208 15.07 -14.39 -2.77
CA PRO A 208 15.02 -14.68 -4.20
C PRO A 208 14.87 -13.39 -5.01
N THR A 209 15.05 -13.48 -6.33
CA THR A 209 14.63 -12.39 -7.22
C THR A 209 13.11 -12.23 -7.23
N ALA A 210 12.63 -10.98 -7.22
CA ALA A 210 11.22 -10.67 -7.43
C ALA A 210 10.83 -10.74 -8.92
N ILE A 211 11.83 -10.75 -9.83
CA ILE A 211 11.60 -10.87 -11.26
C ILE A 211 11.13 -12.29 -11.58
N CYS A 212 9.85 -12.42 -11.91
CA CYS A 212 9.19 -13.71 -12.16
C CYS A 212 8.14 -13.61 -13.27
N GLU A 213 8.44 -12.81 -14.30
CA GLU A 213 7.58 -12.58 -15.48
C GLU A 213 6.20 -11.98 -15.14
N SER A 214 6.07 -11.39 -13.95
CA SER A 214 4.84 -10.78 -13.47
C SER A 214 4.83 -9.28 -13.82
N SER A 215 4.36 -8.97 -15.02
CA SER A 215 4.45 -7.63 -15.63
C SER A 215 3.59 -6.55 -14.97
N ARG A 216 2.58 -6.94 -14.20
CA ARG A 216 1.60 -6.01 -13.60
C ARG A 216 1.78 -5.82 -12.11
N ILE A 217 2.79 -6.46 -11.51
CA ILE A 217 3.05 -6.45 -10.07
C ILE A 217 4.39 -5.76 -9.82
N SER A 218 4.42 -4.89 -8.82
CA SER A 218 5.65 -4.35 -8.22
C SER A 218 5.65 -4.71 -6.74
N VAL A 219 6.78 -5.20 -6.23
CA VAL A 219 6.91 -5.58 -4.82
C VAL A 219 7.69 -4.50 -4.08
N ILE A 220 7.13 -4.05 -2.96
CA ILE A 220 7.75 -3.04 -2.10
C ILE A 220 7.99 -3.62 -0.71
N PHE A 221 9.04 -3.15 -0.05
CA PHE A 221 9.28 -3.38 1.38
C PHE A 221 10.02 -2.21 2.02
N GLY A 222 10.04 -2.17 3.34
CA GLY A 222 10.61 -1.09 4.13
C GLY A 222 9.54 -0.16 4.69
N GLN A 223 9.91 0.62 5.69
CA GLN A 223 9.02 1.47 6.45
C GLN A 223 9.78 2.69 7.00
N ALA A 224 9.01 3.64 7.50
CA ALA A 224 9.57 4.78 8.21
C ALA A 224 10.07 4.32 9.58
N ARG A 225 11.29 4.74 9.96
CA ARG A 225 11.80 4.54 11.31
C ARG A 225 11.22 5.63 12.21
N SER A 226 10.06 5.34 12.80
CA SER A 226 9.38 6.20 13.77
C SER A 226 8.88 5.35 14.93
N SER A 227 8.86 5.90 16.14
CA SER A 227 8.33 5.22 17.33
C SER A 227 6.87 4.77 17.13
N LYS A 228 6.07 5.57 16.41
CA LYS A 228 4.69 5.24 16.04
C LYS A 228 4.62 3.98 15.16
N VAL A 229 5.42 3.93 14.10
CA VAL A 229 5.47 2.81 13.15
C VAL A 229 6.03 1.54 13.80
N LEU A 230 7.09 1.67 14.61
CA LEU A 230 7.64 0.56 15.37
C LEU A 230 6.60 -0.03 16.33
N THR A 231 5.84 0.82 17.02
CA THR A 231 4.78 0.38 17.92
C THR A 231 3.67 -0.35 17.16
N MET A 232 3.25 0.16 15.99
CA MET A 232 2.27 -0.51 15.13
C MET A 232 2.73 -1.92 14.73
N GLN A 233 4.01 -2.07 14.37
CA GLN A 233 4.58 -3.38 14.02
C GLN A 233 4.64 -4.32 15.24
N LYS A 234 5.08 -3.83 16.40
CA LYS A 234 5.15 -4.64 17.63
C LYS A 234 3.79 -5.14 18.09
N ARG A 235 2.77 -4.27 18.01
CA ARG A 235 1.40 -4.57 18.44
C ARG A 235 0.69 -5.54 17.50
N ASN A 236 1.10 -5.60 16.24
CA ASN A 236 0.62 -6.61 15.31
C ASN A 236 1.10 -8.01 15.72
N VAL A 237 0.16 -8.94 15.89
CA VAL A 237 0.39 -10.35 16.25
C VAL A 237 1.43 -11.03 15.34
N ASN A 238 1.43 -10.70 14.04
CA ASN A 238 2.34 -11.29 13.06
C ASN A 238 3.64 -10.50 12.87
N ASN A 239 3.82 -9.42 13.64
CA ASN A 239 4.93 -8.47 13.54
C ASN A 239 5.19 -7.99 12.10
N THR A 240 4.11 -7.87 11.33
CA THR A 240 4.13 -7.41 9.94
C THR A 240 4.59 -5.96 9.89
N PRO A 241 5.65 -5.63 9.12
CA PRO A 241 6.04 -4.25 8.88
C PRO A 241 4.89 -3.43 8.33
N VAL A 242 4.75 -2.19 8.81
CA VAL A 242 3.68 -1.31 8.35
C VAL A 242 3.86 -1.02 6.86
N GLY A 243 5.09 -0.82 6.40
CA GLY A 243 5.37 -0.54 5.01
C GLY A 243 5.26 0.95 4.67
N PHE A 244 5.33 1.28 3.37
CA PHE A 244 5.13 2.63 2.86
C PHE A 244 4.15 2.68 1.67
N ILE A 245 3.27 1.68 1.55
CA ILE A 245 2.34 1.54 0.42
C ILE A 245 1.46 2.79 0.21
N GLY A 246 0.97 3.40 1.29
CA GLY A 246 0.22 4.65 1.22
C GLY A 246 0.98 5.77 0.51
N ALA A 247 2.23 6.00 0.92
CA ALA A 247 3.11 7.01 0.32
C ALA A 247 3.44 6.69 -1.14
N MET A 248 3.72 5.42 -1.45
CA MET A 248 3.97 4.93 -2.81
C MET A 248 2.75 5.17 -3.72
N MET A 249 1.55 4.77 -3.28
CA MET A 249 0.32 4.95 -4.05
C MET A 249 -0.04 6.43 -4.21
N GLY A 250 0.25 7.27 -3.21
CA GLY A 250 0.11 8.72 -3.31
C GLY A 250 1.05 9.33 -4.36
N ALA A 251 2.31 8.87 -4.41
CA ALA A 251 3.27 9.26 -5.44
C ALA A 251 2.79 8.84 -6.84
N VAL A 252 2.27 7.61 -6.99
CA VAL A 252 1.69 7.13 -8.27
C VAL A 252 0.48 7.98 -8.68
N ALA A 253 -0.39 8.37 -7.74
CA ALA A 253 -1.56 9.21 -8.02
C ALA A 253 -1.19 10.64 -8.43
N ARG A 254 -0.08 11.17 -7.90
CA ARG A 254 0.47 12.48 -8.27
C ARG A 254 1.19 12.46 -9.61
N ALA A 255 1.96 11.40 -9.87
CA ALA A 255 2.74 11.22 -11.10
C ALA A 255 1.87 11.14 -12.35
N ASN A 256 2.30 11.80 -13.42
CA ASN A 256 1.75 11.53 -14.75
C ASN A 256 2.10 10.11 -15.19
N VAL A 257 1.36 9.56 -16.16
CA VAL A 257 1.48 8.14 -16.52
C VAL A 257 2.87 7.75 -17.02
N GLN A 258 3.59 8.68 -17.64
CA GLN A 258 4.95 8.49 -18.17
C GLN A 258 6.05 8.75 -17.15
N GLU A 259 5.72 9.32 -15.99
CA GLU A 259 6.69 9.70 -14.97
C GLU A 259 6.97 8.50 -14.05
N SER A 260 8.26 8.26 -13.81
CA SER A 260 8.69 7.31 -12.79
C SER A 260 8.42 7.89 -11.40
N VAL A 261 7.87 7.07 -10.52
CA VAL A 261 7.68 7.45 -9.10
C VAL A 261 8.99 7.55 -8.33
N ALA A 262 10.09 7.03 -8.89
CA ALA A 262 11.45 7.22 -8.37
C ALA A 262 12.06 8.59 -8.77
N TRP A 263 11.27 9.51 -9.32
CA TRP A 263 11.79 10.83 -9.72
C TRP A 263 12.12 11.71 -8.50
N VAL A 264 13.41 11.75 -8.18
CA VAL A 264 14.01 12.43 -7.01
C VAL A 264 13.67 13.92 -6.90
N LYS A 265 13.37 14.62 -7.99
CA LYS A 265 13.01 16.05 -7.93
C LYS A 265 11.56 16.25 -7.46
N MET A 266 10.68 15.28 -7.72
CA MET A 266 9.24 15.43 -7.58
C MET A 266 8.67 14.68 -6.37
N PHE A 267 9.21 13.49 -6.07
CA PHE A 267 8.67 12.59 -5.04
C PHE A 267 9.66 12.45 -3.88
N ASN A 268 9.63 13.39 -2.94
CA ASN A 268 10.30 13.25 -1.65
C ASN A 268 9.30 12.67 -0.64
N LEU A 269 9.62 11.52 -0.05
CA LEU A 269 8.83 10.85 0.98
C LEU A 269 9.04 11.46 2.36
N PHE A 270 10.12 12.24 2.55
CA PHE A 270 10.50 12.84 3.82
C PHE A 270 9.33 13.59 4.48
N ASP A 271 9.13 13.34 5.76
CA ASP A 271 8.11 13.97 6.60
C ASP A 271 8.52 13.89 8.07
N ASP A 272 7.77 14.55 8.96
CA ASP A 272 7.99 14.49 10.41
C ASP A 272 7.97 13.04 10.93
N ASP A 273 7.05 12.21 10.42
CA ASP A 273 6.94 10.79 10.77
C ASP A 273 7.82 9.87 9.89
N PHE A 274 8.52 10.42 8.89
CA PHE A 274 9.33 9.66 7.92
C PHE A 274 10.66 10.38 7.63
N GLN A 275 11.56 10.38 8.61
CA GLN A 275 12.89 10.99 8.52
C GLN A 275 14.00 9.97 8.27
N ASP A 276 13.77 8.75 8.74
CA ASP A 276 14.72 7.64 8.67
C ASP A 276 14.05 6.39 8.09
N ILE A 277 14.89 5.46 7.61
CA ILE A 277 14.45 4.28 6.85
C ILE A 277 14.85 3.02 7.60
N GLU A 278 13.91 2.10 7.68
CA GLU A 278 14.11 0.76 8.18
C GLU A 278 13.50 -0.24 7.19
N LEU A 279 14.13 -1.39 6.95
CA LEU A 279 13.56 -2.38 6.03
C LEU A 279 12.41 -3.19 6.66
N GLY A 280 12.30 -3.18 8.00
CA GLY A 280 11.24 -3.85 8.74
C GLY A 280 11.43 -5.38 8.89
N PHE A 281 12.50 -5.95 8.37
CA PHE A 281 12.81 -7.37 8.49
C PHE A 281 14.28 -7.59 8.90
N GLY A 282 14.59 -8.79 9.39
CA GLY A 282 15.87 -9.13 10.01
C GLY A 282 15.65 -10.28 10.98
N ASP A 283 15.81 -10.03 12.27
CA ASP A 283 15.42 -10.93 13.34
C ASP A 283 14.36 -10.25 14.21
N ILE A 284 13.09 -10.64 13.99
CA ILE A 284 11.94 -10.10 14.72
C ILE A 284 11.61 -10.91 15.98
N ASN A 285 12.52 -11.77 16.46
CA ASN A 285 12.36 -12.35 17.80
C ASN A 285 12.44 -11.23 18.85
N LEU A 286 11.65 -11.36 19.92
CA LEU A 286 11.64 -10.41 21.02
C LEU A 286 12.74 -10.77 22.01
N THR A 287 13.53 -9.76 22.38
CA THR A 287 14.45 -9.82 23.52
C THR A 287 13.66 -9.72 24.84
N GLY A 288 14.34 -9.94 25.97
CA GLY A 288 13.70 -9.87 27.30
C GLY A 288 13.11 -8.50 27.70
N GLY A 289 13.23 -7.48 26.86
CA GLY A 289 12.62 -6.15 27.03
C GLY A 289 11.57 -5.79 25.97
N ASP A 290 10.98 -6.77 25.28
CA ASP A 290 10.01 -6.57 24.19
C ASP A 290 10.54 -5.71 23.03
N GLU A 291 11.85 -5.78 22.78
CA GLU A 291 12.49 -5.20 21.60
C GLU A 291 12.87 -6.28 20.60
N PHE A 292 12.72 -5.97 19.30
CA PHE A 292 13.20 -6.85 18.25
C PHE A 292 14.72 -6.98 18.31
N VAL A 293 15.24 -8.20 18.10
CA VAL A 293 16.69 -8.46 18.08
C VAL A 293 17.37 -7.64 17.00
N SER A 294 16.81 -7.59 15.78
CA SER A 294 17.33 -6.77 14.71
C SER A 294 16.26 -6.44 13.67
N LEU A 295 16.07 -5.15 13.43
CA LEU A 295 15.38 -4.64 12.26
C LEU A 295 16.45 -4.00 11.37
N ASN A 296 16.67 -4.53 10.16
CA ASN A 296 17.72 -4.06 9.27
C ASN A 296 17.52 -2.57 8.97
N MET A 297 18.39 -1.73 9.53
CA MET A 297 18.39 -0.29 9.29
C MET A 297 19.02 -0.03 7.94
N TYR A 298 18.48 0.90 7.16
CA TYR A 298 19.03 1.23 5.84
C TYR A 298 20.53 1.58 5.92
N GLU A 299 20.93 2.33 6.96
CA GLU A 299 22.31 2.78 7.18
C GLU A 299 23.26 1.67 7.63
N SER A 300 22.73 0.54 8.11
CA SER A 300 23.53 -0.63 8.49
C SER A 300 23.86 -1.55 7.31
N LEU A 301 23.19 -1.39 6.18
CA LEU A 301 23.40 -2.23 5.00
C LEU A 301 24.47 -1.63 4.08
N SER A 302 25.31 -2.49 3.53
CA SER A 302 26.32 -2.05 2.56
C SER A 302 25.63 -1.62 1.25
N PRO A 303 26.19 -0.64 0.52
CA PRO A 303 25.67 -0.26 -0.79
C PRO A 303 25.54 -1.44 -1.76
N VAL A 304 26.50 -2.39 -1.73
CA VAL A 304 26.49 -3.59 -2.57
C VAL A 304 25.26 -4.47 -2.30
N LEU A 305 24.85 -4.59 -1.03
CA LEU A 305 23.67 -5.38 -0.68
C LEU A 305 22.38 -4.65 -1.08
N LEU A 306 22.33 -3.33 -0.95
CA LEU A 306 21.21 -2.53 -1.43
C LEU A 306 21.08 -2.62 -2.96
N ASP A 307 22.20 -2.56 -3.68
CA ASP A 307 22.23 -2.75 -5.14
C ASP A 307 21.75 -4.16 -5.54
N ASP A 308 22.15 -5.22 -4.81
CA ASP A 308 21.66 -6.59 -5.04
C ASP A 308 20.14 -6.71 -4.84
N LEU A 309 19.59 -6.10 -3.79
CA LEU A 309 18.13 -6.08 -3.56
C LEU A 309 17.37 -5.33 -4.66
N ASP A 310 17.95 -4.23 -5.14
CA ASP A 310 17.40 -3.40 -6.19
C ASP A 310 17.48 -4.09 -7.58
N GLU A 311 18.57 -4.81 -7.87
CA GLU A 311 18.72 -5.66 -9.06
C GLU A 311 17.78 -6.87 -9.04
N LYS A 312 17.49 -7.42 -7.86
CA LYS A 312 16.46 -8.45 -7.65
C LYS A 312 15.04 -7.93 -7.92
N GLY A 313 14.85 -6.63 -8.14
CA GLY A 313 13.58 -6.04 -8.55
C GLY A 313 12.65 -5.66 -7.39
N TYR A 314 13.18 -5.56 -6.17
CA TYR A 314 12.44 -5.03 -5.03
C TYR A 314 12.55 -3.51 -4.96
N ILE A 315 11.48 -2.85 -4.53
CA ILE A 315 11.44 -1.41 -4.36
C ILE A 315 11.42 -1.08 -2.86
N PHE A 316 12.29 -0.18 -2.43
CA PHE A 316 12.38 0.24 -1.04
C PHE A 316 12.71 1.73 -0.94
N PRO A 317 12.51 2.36 0.23
CA PRO A 317 12.92 3.74 0.44
C PRO A 317 14.44 3.83 0.48
N MET A 318 15.02 4.88 -0.09
CA MET A 318 16.46 5.12 -0.10
C MET A 318 16.82 6.60 0.18
N LYS A 319 18.05 6.83 0.65
CA LYS A 319 18.64 8.17 0.80
C LYS A 319 19.76 8.37 -0.23
N TYR A 320 19.90 9.59 -0.74
CA TYR A 320 21.04 9.98 -1.58
C TYR A 320 22.09 10.70 -0.75
N ALA A 321 23.35 10.27 -0.87
CA ALA A 321 24.47 10.96 -0.24
C ALA A 321 24.55 12.43 -0.73
N GLY A 322 24.70 13.37 0.20
CA GLY A 322 24.79 14.80 -0.11
C GLY A 322 23.45 15.51 -0.33
N ARG A 323 22.31 14.85 -0.11
CA ARG A 323 20.99 15.50 -0.13
C ARG A 323 20.30 15.38 1.22
N GLU A 324 20.34 16.46 1.99
CA GLU A 324 19.67 16.56 3.28
C GLU A 324 18.15 16.43 3.15
N ASN A 325 17.50 15.89 4.18
CA ASN A 325 16.04 15.78 4.31
C ASN A 325 15.36 15.14 3.08
N GLY A 326 16.00 14.10 2.53
CA GLY A 326 15.56 13.44 1.30
C GLY A 326 15.43 11.93 1.46
N ILE A 327 14.20 11.43 1.43
CA ILE A 327 13.88 10.01 1.31
C ILE A 327 13.16 9.80 -0.02
N TYR A 328 13.63 8.86 -0.83
CA TYR A 328 13.15 8.63 -2.18
C TYR A 328 12.82 7.17 -2.40
N ILE A 329 12.10 6.86 -3.46
CA ILE A 329 11.81 5.49 -3.88
C ILE A 329 12.97 5.00 -4.73
N SER A 330 13.48 3.78 -4.47
CA SER A 330 14.66 3.24 -5.18
C SER A 330 14.47 3.19 -6.70
N LYS A 331 13.41 2.52 -7.15
CA LYS A 331 13.05 2.33 -8.57
C LYS A 331 11.54 2.21 -8.75
N ASP A 332 11.08 2.25 -10.01
CA ASP A 332 9.70 1.96 -10.40
C ASP A 332 9.56 0.60 -11.13
N GLN A 333 10.42 -0.36 -10.78
CA GLN A 333 10.53 -1.68 -11.41
C GLN A 333 9.31 -2.58 -11.11
N THR A 334 8.87 -3.34 -12.10
CA THR A 334 7.90 -4.43 -11.93
C THR A 334 8.63 -5.77 -11.82
N CYS A 335 7.92 -6.83 -11.46
CA CYS A 335 8.40 -8.19 -11.43
C CYS A 335 8.65 -8.81 -12.83
N SER A 336 8.96 -7.99 -13.85
CA SER A 336 9.24 -8.39 -15.23
C SER A 336 10.34 -7.51 -15.86
N ILE A 337 11.08 -8.05 -16.83
CA ILE A 337 12.18 -7.37 -17.53
C ILE A 337 11.83 -6.91 -18.96
N GLY A 338 10.65 -7.25 -19.46
CA GLY A 338 10.21 -6.94 -20.83
C GLY A 338 9.68 -5.52 -21.02
N ASP A 339 8.77 -5.35 -21.97
CA ASP A 339 8.18 -4.03 -22.29
C ASP A 339 7.47 -3.39 -21.10
N TYR A 340 6.88 -4.21 -20.24
CA TYR A 340 6.17 -3.83 -19.04
C TYR A 340 7.08 -3.70 -17.81
N ARG A 341 8.41 -3.60 -17.98
CA ARG A 341 9.34 -3.64 -16.84
C ARG A 341 9.19 -2.55 -15.78
N THR A 342 8.50 -1.44 -16.06
CA THR A 342 8.24 -0.41 -15.04
C THR A 342 6.78 -0.04 -14.87
N ILE A 343 6.43 0.51 -13.71
CA ILE A 343 5.10 1.04 -13.40
C ILE A 343 4.72 2.13 -14.40
N ALA A 344 5.64 3.05 -14.72
CA ALA A 344 5.37 4.12 -15.69
C ALA A 344 5.06 3.57 -17.10
N ARG A 345 5.78 2.53 -17.54
CA ARG A 345 5.50 1.87 -18.84
C ARG A 345 4.15 1.19 -18.85
N ASN A 346 3.81 0.44 -17.79
CA ASN A 346 2.49 -0.16 -17.63
C ASN A 346 1.37 0.89 -17.71
N ARG A 347 1.50 1.98 -16.95
CA ARG A 347 0.51 3.08 -16.93
C ARG A 347 0.36 3.73 -18.30
N THR A 348 1.47 3.98 -19.00
CA THR A 348 1.46 4.57 -20.34
C THR A 348 0.78 3.65 -21.37
N ILE A 349 1.11 2.35 -21.38
CA ILE A 349 0.49 1.38 -22.28
C ILE A 349 -1.01 1.23 -21.99
N ASN A 350 -1.39 1.10 -20.71
CA ASN A 350 -2.78 0.95 -20.30
C ASN A 350 -3.61 2.20 -20.67
N LYS A 351 -3.05 3.40 -20.49
CA LYS A 351 -3.68 4.66 -20.92
C LYS A 351 -3.87 4.69 -22.43
N SER A 352 -2.84 4.35 -23.21
CA SER A 352 -2.92 4.30 -24.67
C SER A 352 -4.06 3.39 -25.14
N ARG A 353 -4.14 2.17 -24.60
CA ARG A 353 -5.22 1.22 -24.89
C ARG A 353 -6.61 1.79 -24.57
N ARG A 354 -6.77 2.44 -23.43
CA ARG A 354 -8.04 3.09 -23.04
C ARG A 354 -8.42 4.22 -24.00
N SER A 355 -7.49 5.09 -24.34
CA SER A 355 -7.73 6.21 -25.24
C SER A 355 -8.17 5.74 -26.63
N VAL A 356 -7.54 4.69 -27.16
CA VAL A 356 -7.94 4.07 -28.43
C VAL A 356 -9.37 3.52 -28.32
N ARG A 357 -9.69 2.80 -27.23
CA ARG A 357 -11.05 2.27 -27.04
C ARG A 357 -12.09 3.37 -26.94
N ALA A 358 -11.82 4.44 -26.19
CA ALA A 358 -12.73 5.58 -26.07
C ALA A 358 -13.03 6.26 -27.42
N LEU A 359 -12.09 6.21 -28.37
CA LEU A 359 -12.25 6.80 -29.70
C LEU A 359 -12.98 5.88 -30.69
N TYR A 360 -12.69 4.57 -30.65
CA TYR A 360 -13.16 3.62 -31.67
C TYR A 360 -14.37 2.77 -31.24
N CYS A 361 -14.75 2.77 -29.96
CA CYS A 361 -15.93 2.04 -29.48
C CYS A 361 -17.16 2.95 -29.48
N LEU A 362 -17.68 3.24 -30.68
CA LEU A 362 -19.09 3.62 -30.87
C LEU A 362 -19.90 2.31 -30.97
N MET A 363 -20.36 1.79 -29.82
CA MET A 363 -21.55 0.94 -29.71
C MET A 363 -21.89 0.68 -28.24
#